data_AF-A0A7C4L1N0-F1
#
_entry.id   AF-A0A7C4L1N0-F1
#
_cell.length_a   1.000
_cell.length_b   1.000
_cell.length_c   1.000
_cell.angle_alpha   90.00
_cell.angle_beta   90.00
_cell.angle_gamma   90.00
#
_symmetry.space_group_name_H-M   'P 1'
#
loop_
_entity.id
_entity.type
_entity.pdbx_description
1 polymer ?
#
loop_
_entity_poly.entity_id
_entity_poly.type
_entity_poly.pdbx_seq_one_letter_code
_entity_poly.pdbx_strand_id
1 'polypeptide(L)'
;MLIHLDRFFLDEKDLFVFGYLFFLIILAVLKISIAPFSLSSLFILGFFLILTRSLISQQKFDTYFFIVLLGFLFSLFLSPYGLAIYLVLAVFVYKKTNLI
;
A
#
# COMPACT_ATOMS: atom_id res chain seq x y z
N MET A 1 -27.22 10.89 -20.16
CA MET A 1 -25.83 10.41 -19.99
C MET A 1 -25.35 10.81 -18.60
N LEU A 2 -25.96 10.20 -17.57
CA LEU A 2 -25.54 10.37 -16.19
C LEU A 2 -24.29 9.52 -15.98
N ILE A 3 -23.15 10.19 -15.87
CA ILE A 3 -21.88 9.58 -15.47
C ILE A 3 -22.12 8.94 -14.10
N HIS A 4 -22.23 7.62 -14.07
CA HIS A 4 -22.32 6.84 -12.83
C HIS A 4 -20.98 6.98 -12.08
N LEU A 5 -20.92 7.96 -11.19
CA LEU A 5 -19.82 8.19 -10.25
C LEU A 5 -19.83 7.20 -9.07
N ASP A 6 -20.74 6.22 -9.06
CA ASP A 6 -20.95 5.31 -7.93
C ASP A 6 -19.87 4.23 -7.75
N ARG A 7 -19.01 3.98 -8.73
CA ARG A 7 -18.03 2.88 -8.66
C ARG A 7 -16.57 3.28 -8.45
N PHE A 8 -16.23 4.56 -8.50
CA PHE A 8 -14.81 4.98 -8.60
C PHE A 8 -14.20 5.63 -7.35
N PHE A 9 -14.99 6.02 -6.35
CA PHE A 9 -14.48 6.86 -5.24
C PHE A 9 -14.80 6.38 -3.82
N LEU A 10 -15.62 5.34 -3.63
CA LEU A 10 -16.08 4.91 -2.30
C LEU A 10 -15.94 3.40 -2.05
N ASP A 11 -15.08 2.71 -2.80
CA ASP A 11 -14.62 1.38 -2.36
C ASP A 11 -13.63 1.56 -1.20
N GLU A 12 -13.73 0.75 -0.15
CA GLU A 12 -12.87 0.82 1.04
C GLU A 12 -11.37 0.80 0.69
N LYS A 13 -11.00 0.05 -0.36
CA LYS A 13 -9.64 -0.02 -0.90
C LYS A 13 -9.12 1.32 -1.40
N ASP A 14 -9.97 2.09 -2.08
CA ASP A 14 -9.61 3.34 -2.71
C ASP A 14 -9.47 4.44 -1.65
N LEU A 15 -10.33 4.40 -0.65
CA LEU A 15 -10.25 5.29 0.52
C LEU A 15 -8.98 5.02 1.33
N PHE A 16 -8.59 3.75 1.50
CA PHE A 16 -7.35 3.39 2.17
C PHE A 16 -6.11 3.88 1.39
N VAL A 17 -6.04 3.58 0.09
CA VAL A 17 -4.91 4.02 -0.76
C VAL A 17 -4.83 5.54 -0.79
N PHE A 18 -5.96 6.23 -0.99
CA PHE A 18 -6.01 7.68 -1.00
C PHE A 18 -5.60 8.28 0.35
N GLY A 19 -6.13 7.75 1.45
CA GLY A 19 -5.77 8.17 2.81
C GLY A 19 -4.29 7.99 3.10
N TYR A 20 -3.69 6.89 2.67
CA TYR A 20 -2.27 6.64 2.81
C TYR A 20 -1.42 7.65 2.03
N LEU A 21 -1.78 7.93 0.76
CA LEU A 21 -1.06 8.93 -0.04
C LEU A 21 -1.21 10.34 0.53
N PHE A 22 -2.39 10.68 1.01
CA PHE A 22 -2.63 11.96 1.69
C PHE A 22 -1.79 12.08 2.96
N PHE A 23 -1.69 11.00 3.75
CA PHE A 23 -0.79 10.92 4.90
C PHE A 23 0.67 11.16 4.51
N LEU A 24 1.18 10.53 3.43
CA LEU A 24 2.54 10.79 2.94
C LEU A 24 2.75 12.26 2.55
N ILE A 25 1.77 12.88 1.89
CA ILE A 25 1.84 14.28 1.49
C ILE A 25 1.90 15.18 2.73
N ILE A 26 1.04 14.94 3.73
CA ILE A 26 1.06 15.69 4.99
C ILE A 26 2.42 15.59 5.65
N LEU A 27 2.97 14.36 5.78
CA LEU A 27 4.29 14.15 6.37
C LEU A 27 5.40 14.90 5.63
N ALA A 28 5.39 14.85 4.29
CA ALA A 28 6.38 15.51 3.45
C ALA A 28 6.29 17.05 3.52
N VAL A 29 5.08 17.61 3.51
CA VAL A 29 4.84 19.06 3.54
C VAL A 29 5.10 19.64 4.92
N LEU A 30 4.58 19.02 5.98
CA LEU A 30 4.73 19.49 7.36
C LEU A 30 6.09 19.17 7.97
N LYS A 31 6.95 18.41 7.26
CA LYS A 31 8.29 17.98 7.71
C LYS A 31 8.26 17.38 9.12
N ILE A 32 7.20 16.62 9.41
CA ILE A 32 7.03 15.95 10.71
C ILE A 32 8.16 14.93 10.85
N SER A 33 8.77 14.88 12.04
CA SER A 33 9.74 13.83 12.34
C SER A 33 9.01 12.48 12.32
N ILE A 34 9.33 11.67 11.32
CA ILE A 34 8.78 10.33 11.12
C ILE A 34 9.67 9.25 11.72
N ALA A 35 10.74 9.60 12.42
CA ALA A 35 11.60 8.63 13.08
C ALA A 35 10.75 7.71 13.99
N PRO A 36 10.96 6.39 13.95
CA PRO A 36 12.06 5.66 13.30
C PRO A 36 11.84 5.31 11.82
N PHE A 37 10.72 5.69 11.20
CA PHE A 37 10.44 5.40 9.80
C PHE A 37 11.32 6.23 8.85
N SER A 38 11.72 5.60 7.74
CA SER A 38 12.34 6.31 6.62
C SER A 38 11.26 6.75 5.62
N LEU A 39 11.30 8.02 5.20
CA LEU A 39 10.35 8.58 4.23
C LEU A 39 10.37 7.76 2.93
N SER A 40 11.56 7.39 2.47
CA SER A 40 11.76 6.57 1.28
C SER A 40 11.11 5.19 1.39
N SER A 41 11.16 4.53 2.55
CA SER A 41 10.49 3.24 2.78
C SER A 41 8.97 3.39 2.73
N LEU A 42 8.43 4.44 3.36
CA LEU A 42 7.00 4.75 3.31
C LEU A 42 6.52 5.06 1.88
N PHE A 43 7.34 5.77 1.09
CA PHE A 43 7.06 6.01 -0.33
C PHE A 43 7.00 4.72 -1.15
N ILE A 44 7.88 3.76 -0.90
CA ILE A 44 7.84 2.46 -1.58
C ILE A 44 6.55 1.70 -1.24
N LEU A 45 6.13 1.74 0.02
CA LEU A 45 4.86 1.14 0.44
C LEU A 45 3.67 1.80 -0.26
N GLY A 46 3.68 3.13 -0.39
CA GLY A 46 2.66 3.89 -1.11
C GLY A 46 2.63 3.58 -2.60
N PHE A 47 3.81 3.47 -3.22
CA PHE A 47 3.92 3.08 -4.63
C PHE A 47 3.37 1.67 -4.86
N PHE A 48 3.70 0.73 -3.97
CA PHE A 48 3.17 -0.62 -4.01
C PHE A 48 1.64 -0.63 -3.88
N LEU A 49 1.06 0.17 -2.98
CA LEU A 49 -0.39 0.33 -2.83
C LEU A 49 -1.07 0.82 -4.11
N ILE A 50 -0.48 1.82 -4.77
CA ILE A 50 -1.01 2.32 -6.06
C ILE A 50 -0.99 1.23 -7.12
N LEU A 51 0.12 0.50 -7.25
CA LEU A 51 0.27 -0.57 -8.24
C LEU A 51 -0.70 -1.72 -8.01
N THR A 52 -0.92 -2.08 -6.75
CA THR A 52 -1.77 -3.21 -6.37
C THR A 52 -3.26 -2.86 -6.42
N ARG A 53 -3.63 -1.58 -6.28
CA ARG A 53 -5.02 -1.09 -6.38
C ARG A 53 -5.77 -1.61 -7.61
N SER A 54 -5.17 -1.53 -8.80
CA SER A 54 -5.85 -1.86 -10.07
C SER A 54 -5.92 -3.36 -10.35
N LEU A 55 -5.10 -4.17 -9.66
CA LEU A 55 -4.91 -5.59 -9.97
C LEU A 55 -5.79 -6.51 -9.11
N ILE A 56 -6.47 -5.97 -8.10
CA ILE A 56 -7.01 -6.75 -6.98
C ILE A 56 -8.53 -6.61 -6.87
N SER A 57 -9.21 -7.76 -6.79
CA SER A 57 -10.64 -7.84 -6.42
C SER A 57 -10.83 -7.68 -4.90
N GLN A 58 -12.02 -7.26 -4.45
CA GLN A 58 -12.32 -7.07 -3.01
C GLN A 58 -11.92 -8.29 -2.14
N GLN A 59 -12.24 -9.53 -2.55
CA GLN A 59 -11.84 -10.74 -1.80
C GLN A 59 -10.33 -10.91 -1.63
N LYS A 60 -9.52 -10.38 -2.55
CA LYS A 60 -8.05 -10.42 -2.47
C LYS A 60 -7.49 -9.21 -1.72
N PHE A 61 -8.27 -8.14 -1.57
CA PHE A 61 -7.84 -6.92 -0.91
C PHE A 61 -7.48 -7.17 0.56
N ASP A 62 -8.26 -7.98 1.28
CA ASP A 62 -7.99 -8.30 2.69
C ASP A 62 -6.59 -8.89 2.88
N THR A 63 -6.15 -9.80 2.00
CA THR A 63 -4.81 -10.37 2.13
C THR A 63 -3.71 -9.37 1.78
N TYR A 64 -3.94 -8.52 0.78
CA TYR A 64 -2.97 -7.46 0.45
C TYR A 64 -2.91 -6.39 1.52
N PHE A 65 -4.01 -6.12 2.23
CA PHE A 65 -4.02 -5.28 3.41
C PHE A 65 -3.05 -5.82 4.47
N PHE A 66 -3.05 -7.14 4.73
CA PHE A 66 -2.06 -7.75 5.65
C PHE A 66 -0.62 -7.62 5.14
N ILE A 67 -0.37 -7.81 3.84
CA ILE A 67 0.98 -7.63 3.25
C ILE A 67 1.45 -6.19 3.43
N VAL A 68 0.57 -5.21 3.21
CA VAL A 68 0.88 -3.79 3.35
C VAL A 68 1.08 -3.42 4.83
N LEU A 69 0.27 -3.96 5.73
CA LEU A 69 0.41 -3.75 7.18
C LEU A 69 1.75 -4.29 7.69
N LEU A 70 2.14 -5.50 7.26
CA LEU A 70 3.46 -6.06 7.56
C LEU A 70 4.58 -5.26 6.90
N GLY A 71 4.40 -4.79 5.67
CA GLY A 71 5.35 -3.90 5.01
C GLY A 71 5.53 -2.58 5.78
N PHE A 72 4.45 -2.02 6.32
CA PHE A 72 4.51 -0.82 7.14
C PHE A 72 5.31 -1.08 8.41
N LEU A 73 5.06 -2.21 9.09
CA LEU A 73 5.85 -2.60 10.26
C LEU A 73 7.32 -2.85 9.90
N PHE A 74 7.61 -3.51 8.78
CA PHE A 74 8.99 -3.73 8.35
C PHE A 74 9.69 -2.48 7.85
N SER A 75 8.96 -1.44 7.46
CA SER A 75 9.55 -0.14 7.11
C SER A 75 10.25 0.55 8.30
N LEU A 76 10.02 0.08 9.54
CA LEU A 76 10.76 0.46 10.74
C LEU A 76 12.21 -0.08 10.74
N PHE A 77 12.44 -1.24 10.13
CA PHE A 77 13.69 -2.00 10.26
C PHE A 77 14.44 -2.12 8.93
N LEU A 78 13.70 -2.16 7.82
CA LEU A 78 14.24 -2.39 6.49
C LEU A 78 14.51 -1.09 5.75
N SER A 79 15.60 -1.11 5.00
CA SER A 79 15.88 -0.10 3.99
C SER A 79 14.79 -0.11 2.91
N PRO A 80 14.64 0.97 2.12
CA PRO A 80 13.66 1.05 1.05
C PRO A 80 13.75 -0.15 0.08
N TYR A 81 14.97 -0.52 -0.32
CA TYR A 81 15.21 -1.68 -1.18
C TYR A 81 14.80 -3.00 -0.54
N GLY A 82 15.13 -3.21 0.74
CA GLY A 82 14.74 -4.41 1.46
C GLY A 82 13.23 -4.54 1.57
N LEU A 83 12.53 -3.43 1.80
CA LEU A 83 11.07 -3.39 1.82
C LEU A 83 10.47 -3.71 0.44
N ALA A 84 11.02 -3.16 -0.64
CA ALA A 84 10.55 -3.47 -1.99
C ALA A 84 10.69 -4.97 -2.32
N ILE A 85 11.85 -5.56 -2.00
CA ILE A 85 12.09 -7.00 -2.18
C ILE A 85 11.10 -7.81 -1.35
N TYR A 86 10.90 -7.44 -0.08
CA TYR A 86 9.92 -8.08 0.79
C TYR A 86 8.51 -8.06 0.18
N LEU A 87 8.03 -6.90 -0.27
CA LEU A 87 6.69 -6.75 -0.83
C LEU A 87 6.52 -7.60 -2.10
N VAL A 88 7.52 -7.63 -2.98
CA VAL A 88 7.51 -8.48 -4.18
C VAL A 88 7.46 -9.96 -3.82
N LEU A 89 8.29 -10.40 -2.86
CA LEU A 89 8.31 -11.79 -2.41
C LEU A 89 6.99 -12.17 -1.73
N ALA A 90 6.43 -11.30 -0.90
CA ALA A 90 5.14 -11.52 -0.25
C ALA A 90 4.02 -11.73 -1.27
N VAL A 91 3.98 -10.91 -2.33
CA VAL A 91 3.03 -11.09 -3.44
C VAL A 91 3.27 -12.39 -4.20
N PHE A 92 4.52 -12.74 -4.47
CA PHE A 92 4.84 -13.97 -5.20
C PHE A 92 4.44 -15.21 -4.40
N VAL A 93 4.76 -15.24 -3.10
CA VAL A 93 4.35 -16.30 -2.17
C VAL A 93 2.83 -16.37 -2.11
N TYR A 94 2.15 -15.25 -1.93
CA TYR A 94 0.69 -15.20 -1.92
C TYR A 94 0.08 -15.75 -3.21
N LYS A 95 0.57 -15.31 -4.37
CA LYS A 95 0.10 -15.79 -5.68
C LYS A 95 0.30 -17.30 -5.83
N LYS A 96 1.42 -17.84 -5.33
CA LYS A 96 1.70 -19.29 -5.37
C LYS A 96 0.80 -20.08 -4.42
N THR A 97 0.54 -19.56 -3.23
CA THR A 97 -0.27 -20.24 -2.21
C THR A 97 -1.77 -20.16 -2.50
N ASN A 98 -2.22 -19.05 -3.08
CA ASN A 98 -3.63 -18.79 -3.41
C ASN A 98 -3.97 -19.16 -4.87
N LEU A 99 -3.17 -20.04 -5.48
CA LEU A 99 -3.41 -20.70 -6.76
C LEU A 99 -4.22 -22.01 -6.60
N ILE A 100 -5.09 -22.05 -5.57
CA ILE A 100 -6.11 -23.08 -5.36
C ILE A 100 -7.47 -22.45 -5.67
#